data_AF-A0A8J4QWP1-F1
#
_entry.id   AF-A0A8J4QWP1-F1
#
_cell.length_a   1.000
_cell.length_b   1.000
_cell.length_c   1.000
_cell.angle_alpha   90.00
_cell.angle_beta   90.00
_cell.angle_gamma   90.00
#
_symmetry.space_group_name_H-M   'P 1'
#
loop_
_entity.id
_entity.type
_entity.pdbx_description
1 polymer ?
#
loop_
_entity_poly.entity_id
_entity_poly.type
_entity_poly.pdbx_seq_one_letter_code
_entity_poly.pdbx_strand_id
1 'polypeptide(L)'
;MLTPQGVGNTLKRHYETYLLEYELAHDDVDGECCLLCHSSAAGDWVNCGICGEWAHFGCDRRQGLGAFKDYAKTDGLEYICPHCSITNFKKKPQKVGNGVPQGSMISRPLRLWGKGQGVEKHTSR
;
A
#
# COMPACT_ATOMS: atom_id res chain seq x y z
N MET A 1 -20.63 24.88 9.16
CA MET A 1 -19.86 24.26 8.07
C MET A 1 -18.40 24.28 8.50
N LEU A 2 -17.78 23.13 8.79
CA LEU A 2 -16.39 23.09 9.25
C LEU A 2 -15.46 23.24 8.04
N THR A 3 -14.50 24.16 8.11
CA THR A 3 -13.49 24.39 7.06
C THR A 3 -12.56 23.17 6.93
N PRO A 4 -11.84 22.99 5.81
CA PRO A 4 -10.87 21.89 5.64
C PRO A 4 -9.85 21.77 6.78
N GLN A 5 -9.49 22.90 7.42
CA GLN A 5 -8.63 22.94 8.61
C GLN A 5 -9.34 22.44 9.89
N GLY A 6 -10.66 22.59 10.00
CA GLY A 6 -11.46 22.15 11.15
C GLY A 6 -11.78 20.65 11.14
N VAL A 7 -11.85 20.03 9.96
CA VAL A 7 -12.14 18.58 9.83
C VAL A 7 -10.96 17.76 10.36
N GLY A 8 -9.72 18.14 10.03
CA GLY A 8 -8.52 17.49 10.55
C GLY A 8 -8.44 17.55 12.08
N ASN A 9 -8.73 18.71 12.67
CA ASN A 9 -8.72 18.87 14.13
C ASN A 9 -9.85 18.12 14.83
N THR A 10 -11.02 18.02 14.21
CA THR A 10 -12.17 17.29 14.77
C THR A 10 -11.95 15.78 14.68
N LEU A 11 -11.45 15.31 13.53
CA LEU A 11 -11.15 13.90 13.29
C LEU A 11 -10.02 13.42 14.19
N LYS A 12 -8.96 14.23 14.36
CA LYS A 12 -7.88 13.94 15.30
C LYS A 12 -8.40 13.74 16.73
N ARG A 13 -9.23 14.67 17.22
CA ARG A 13 -9.82 14.56 18.57
C ARG A 13 -10.74 13.35 18.72
N HIS A 14 -11.52 13.05 17.68
CA HIS A 14 -12.39 11.88 17.66
C HIS A 14 -11.57 10.58 17.75
N TYR A 15 -10.48 10.49 17.00
CA TYR A 15 -9.58 9.35 17.02
C TYR A 15 -8.93 9.14 18.40
N GLU A 16 -8.38 10.20 18.99
CA GLU A 16 -7.78 10.17 20.33
C GLU A 16 -8.76 9.70 21.42
N THR A 17 -10.05 10.04 21.29
CA THR A 17 -11.06 9.72 22.31
C THR A 17 -11.57 8.29 22.21
N TYR A 18 -11.70 7.74 21.00
CA TYR A 18 -12.45 6.49 20.79
C TYR A 18 -11.61 5.33 20.25
N LEU A 19 -10.47 5.59 19.62
CA LEU A 19 -9.71 4.58 18.87
C LEU A 19 -8.29 4.37 19.40
N LEU A 20 -7.71 5.36 20.08
CA LEU A 20 -6.33 5.28 20.56
C LEU A 20 -6.10 4.16 21.60
N GLU A 21 -7.02 3.99 22.55
CA GLU A 21 -6.93 2.92 23.55
C GLU A 21 -7.12 1.53 22.94
N TYR A 22 -7.91 1.43 21.87
CA TYR A 22 -8.12 0.18 21.14
C TYR A 22 -6.84 -0.23 20.41
N GLU A 23 -6.21 0.67 19.65
CA GLU A 23 -4.96 0.35 18.94
C GLU A 23 -3.79 0.02 19.88
N LEU A 24 -3.69 0.68 21.04
CA LEU A 24 -2.65 0.34 22.02
C LEU A 24 -2.85 -1.03 22.67
N ALA A 25 -4.09 -1.51 22.72
CA ALA A 25 -4.43 -2.81 23.29
C ALA A 25 -4.42 -3.95 22.26
N HIS A 26 -4.29 -3.64 20.97
CA HIS A 26 -4.38 -4.59 19.86
C HIS A 26 -3.11 -4.56 18.99
N ASP A 27 -2.53 -5.73 18.72
CA ASP A 27 -1.34 -5.91 17.85
C ASP A 27 -1.78 -6.08 16.38
N ASP A 28 -2.60 -5.16 15.88
CA ASP A 28 -3.18 -5.20 14.53
C ASP A 28 -2.46 -4.26 13.53
N VAL A 29 -1.45 -3.52 14.00
CA VAL A 29 -0.57 -2.72 13.16
C VAL A 29 0.65 -3.55 12.77
N ASP A 30 0.50 -4.34 11.70
CA ASP A 30 1.64 -4.96 11.06
C ASP A 30 2.64 -3.87 10.67
N GLY A 31 3.81 -3.88 11.30
CA GLY A 31 4.91 -2.97 10.99
C GLY A 31 5.49 -3.28 9.61
N GLU A 32 4.80 -2.85 8.56
CA GLU A 32 5.22 -3.08 7.19
C GLU A 32 6.60 -2.45 6.97
N CYS A 33 7.59 -3.29 6.66
CA CYS A 33 8.95 -2.84 6.35
C CYS A 33 9.00 -2.30 4.92
N CYS A 34 9.86 -1.31 4.70
CA CYS A 34 10.10 -0.81 3.34
C CYS A 34 10.62 -1.93 2.43
N LEU A 35 9.96 -2.14 1.29
CA LEU A 35 10.30 -3.19 0.32
C LEU A 35 11.73 -3.07 -0.28
N LEU A 36 12.39 -1.91 -0.14
CA LEU A 36 13.73 -1.66 -0.68
C LEU A 36 14.84 -1.89 0.36
N CYS A 37 14.66 -1.38 1.59
CA CYS A 37 15.69 -1.45 2.63
C CYS A 37 15.36 -2.45 3.75
N HIS A 38 14.17 -3.06 3.73
CA HIS A 38 13.66 -4.00 4.73
C HIS A 38 13.71 -3.46 6.16
N SER A 39 13.60 -2.14 6.31
CA SER A 39 13.59 -1.44 7.59
C SER A 39 12.25 -0.73 7.79
N SER A 40 11.82 -0.64 9.04
CA SER A 40 10.69 0.17 9.50
C SER A 40 11.11 1.57 9.98
N ALA A 41 12.29 2.04 9.57
CA ALA A 41 12.80 3.35 9.95
C ALA A 41 11.81 4.48 9.66
N ALA A 42 11.82 5.52 10.50
CA ALA A 42 11.01 6.71 10.28
C ALA A 42 11.44 7.44 9.00
N GLY A 43 10.49 8.06 8.31
CA GLY A 43 10.74 8.81 7.08
C GLY A 43 9.48 9.05 6.27
N ASP A 44 9.65 9.52 5.04
CA ASP A 44 8.57 9.66 4.07
C ASP A 44 8.27 8.31 3.41
N TRP A 45 7.00 7.90 3.43
CA TRP A 45 6.55 6.62 2.89
C TRP A 45 5.61 6.81 1.71
N VAL A 46 5.69 5.91 0.75
CA VAL A 46 4.81 5.85 -0.42
C VAL A 46 4.35 4.41 -0.63
N ASN A 47 3.09 4.25 -1.05
CA ASN A 47 2.47 2.95 -1.33
C ASN A 47 2.42 2.68 -2.83
N CYS A 48 2.78 1.47 -3.26
CA CYS A 48 2.76 1.10 -4.67
C CYS A 48 1.34 0.80 -5.16
N GLY A 49 0.85 1.52 -6.17
CA GLY A 49 -0.50 1.32 -6.73
C GLY A 49 -0.76 -0.05 -7.38
N ILE A 50 0.29 -0.86 -7.61
CA ILE A 50 0.17 -2.18 -8.24
C ILE A 50 0.18 -3.33 -7.22
N CYS A 51 1.17 -3.37 -6.32
CA CYS A 51 1.29 -4.45 -5.33
C CYS A 51 0.72 -4.09 -3.96
N GLY A 52 0.49 -2.80 -3.68
CA GLY A 52 0.04 -2.33 -2.36
C GLY A 52 1.12 -2.36 -1.29
N GLU A 53 2.38 -2.66 -1.64
CA GLU A 53 3.50 -2.64 -0.69
C GLU A 53 4.07 -1.23 -0.51
N TRP A 54 4.69 -1.00 0.65
CA TRP A 54 5.26 0.28 1.03
C TRP A 54 6.75 0.39 0.81
N ALA A 55 7.19 1.58 0.44
CA ALA A 55 8.60 1.93 0.34
C ALA A 55 8.85 3.31 0.95
N HIS A 56 10.04 3.52 1.51
CA HIS A 56 10.51 4.87 1.78
C HIS A 56 10.72 5.60 0.46
N PHE A 57 10.24 6.85 0.40
CA PHE A 57 10.44 7.69 -0.77
C PHE A 57 11.94 7.90 -1.06
N GLY A 58 12.76 8.10 -0.03
CA GLY A 58 14.21 8.28 -0.15
C GLY A 58 15.01 7.01 -0.51
N CYS A 59 14.39 5.82 -0.44
CA CYS A 59 15.04 4.58 -0.86
C CYS A 59 14.96 4.38 -2.38
N ASP A 60 13.99 5.00 -3.07
CA ASP A 60 13.90 4.94 -4.52
C ASP A 60 14.74 6.04 -5.17
N ARG A 61 15.88 5.64 -5.77
CA ARG A 61 16.85 6.54 -6.38
C ARG A 61 16.70 6.65 -7.91
N ARG A 62 15.58 6.21 -8.48
CA ARG A 62 15.33 6.34 -9.93
C ARG A 62 15.19 7.80 -10.34
N GLN A 63 15.75 8.14 -11.49
CA GLN A 63 15.57 9.47 -12.10
C GLN A 63 14.15 9.61 -12.65
N GLY A 64 13.54 10.79 -12.49
CA GLY A 64 12.19 11.08 -12.99
C GLY A 64 11.04 10.84 -12.00
N LEU A 65 11.35 10.53 -10.73
CA LEU A 65 10.36 10.63 -9.65
C LEU A 65 10.05 12.11 -9.38
N GLY A 66 8.78 12.44 -9.17
CA GLY A 66 8.34 13.79 -8.76
C GLY A 66 8.86 14.15 -7.37
N ALA A 67 8.51 15.32 -6.84
CA ALA A 67 8.81 15.60 -5.43
C ALA A 67 7.83 14.83 -4.53
N PHE A 68 8.22 14.48 -3.29
CA PHE A 68 7.32 13.80 -2.34
C PHE A 68 5.94 14.48 -2.21
N LYS A 69 5.93 15.83 -2.22
CA LYS A 69 4.71 16.64 -2.18
C LYS A 69 3.72 16.36 -3.32
N ASP A 70 4.21 15.93 -4.48
CA ASP A 70 3.36 15.62 -5.62
C ASP A 70 2.59 14.32 -5.42
N TYR A 71 3.08 13.42 -4.57
CA TYR A 71 2.44 12.16 -4.19
C TYR A 71 1.48 12.34 -3.00
N ALA A 72 1.83 13.18 -2.02
CA ALA A 72 1.09 13.30 -0.76
C ALA A 72 -0.20 14.15 -0.82
N LYS A 73 -0.44 14.88 -1.93
CA LYS A 73 -1.62 15.73 -2.11
C LYS A 73 -2.87 14.91 -2.46
N THR A 74 -4.05 15.47 -2.24
CA THR A 74 -5.31 14.91 -2.75
C THR A 74 -5.26 14.87 -4.29
N ASP A 75 -5.56 13.72 -4.89
CA ASP A 75 -5.33 13.45 -6.32
C ASP A 75 -3.84 13.59 -6.71
N GLY A 76 -2.95 13.12 -5.82
CA GLY A 76 -1.51 13.08 -6.02
C GLY A 76 -1.07 12.07 -7.07
N LEU A 77 0.20 12.13 -7.45
CA LEU A 77 0.80 11.19 -8.39
C LEU A 77 0.74 9.76 -7.84
N GLU A 78 0.50 8.80 -8.72
CA GLU A 78 0.58 7.38 -8.38
C GLU A 78 2.05 6.93 -8.31
N TYR A 79 2.42 6.28 -7.22
CA TYR A 79 3.73 5.65 -7.08
C TYR A 79 3.70 4.19 -7.54
N ILE A 80 4.68 3.81 -8.37
CA ILE A 80 4.85 2.44 -8.86
C ILE A 80 6.26 1.97 -8.50
N CYS A 81 6.38 0.98 -7.61
CA CYS A 81 7.68 0.51 -7.10
C CYS A 81 8.59 -0.05 -8.22
N PRO A 82 9.91 -0.13 -8.01
CA PRO A 82 10.85 -0.64 -9.01
C PRO A 82 10.51 -2.04 -9.53
N HIS A 83 10.06 -2.95 -8.65
CA HIS A 83 9.67 -4.31 -9.04
C HIS A 83 8.49 -4.31 -10.01
N CYS A 84 7.42 -3.58 -9.66
CA CYS A 84 6.20 -3.49 -10.45
C CYS A 84 6.39 -2.70 -11.75
N SER A 85 7.27 -1.70 -11.74
CA SER A 85 7.62 -0.92 -12.91
C SER A 85 8.22 -1.83 -14.00
N ILE A 86 9.28 -2.58 -13.66
CA ILE A 86 9.97 -3.47 -14.62
C ILE A 86 9.05 -4.60 -15.12
N THR A 87 8.26 -5.21 -14.21
CA THR A 87 7.34 -6.29 -14.59
C THR A 87 6.16 -5.83 -15.44
N ASN A 88 5.66 -4.60 -15.26
CA ASN A 88 4.61 -4.06 -16.12
C ASN A 88 5.13 -3.56 -17.47
N PHE A 89 6.39 -3.11 -17.57
CA PHE A 89 7.00 -2.81 -18.87
C PHE A 89 7.08 -4.05 -19.76
N LYS A 90 7.39 -5.23 -19.20
CA LYS A 90 7.42 -6.50 -19.95
C LYS A 90 6.05 -6.97 -20.46
N LYS A 91 4.93 -6.41 -19.94
CA LYS A 91 3.57 -6.77 -20.34
C LYS A 91 2.95 -5.86 -21.39
N LYS A 92 3.63 -4.81 -21.86
CA LYS A 92 3.17 -4.03 -23.03
C LYS A 92 3.66 -4.71 -24.31
N PRO A 93 2.80 -5.39 -25.10
CA PRO A 93 3.16 -5.76 -26.46
C PRO A 93 3.19 -4.47 -27.28
N GLN A 94 4.12 -4.41 -28.24
CA GLN A 94 4.13 -3.37 -29.25
C GLN A 94 2.74 -3.23 -29.91
N LYS A 95 2.34 -1.98 -30.14
CA LYS A 95 1.08 -1.59 -30.77
C LYS A 95 0.98 -2.17 -32.19
N VAL A 96 -0.01 -3.04 -32.43
CA VAL A 96 -0.58 -3.34 -33.76
C VAL A 96 -2.11 -3.33 -33.63
N GLY A 97 -2.78 -2.70 -34.59
CA GLY A 97 -4.15 -2.21 -34.50
C GLY A 97 -5.28 -3.20 -34.78
N ASN A 98 -6.50 -2.68 -34.55
CA ASN A 98 -7.85 -3.10 -34.94
C ASN A 98 -8.34 -4.53 -34.60
N GLY A 99 -9.36 -4.58 -33.73
CA GLY A 99 -10.29 -5.70 -33.56
C GLY A 99 -10.74 -5.92 -32.11
N VAL A 100 -12.03 -5.75 -31.83
CA VAL A 100 -12.73 -5.98 -30.54
C VAL A 100 -13.84 -7.02 -30.79
N PRO A 101 -14.32 -7.81 -29.81
CA PRO A 101 -13.72 -8.33 -28.57
C PRO A 101 -13.88 -9.86 -28.43
N GLN A 102 -13.18 -10.52 -27.51
CA GLN A 102 -13.75 -11.69 -26.81
C GLN A 102 -13.16 -11.83 -25.41
N GLY A 103 -14.07 -12.09 -24.47
CA GLY A 103 -13.87 -11.87 -23.04
C GLY A 103 -12.99 -12.90 -22.35
N SER A 104 -12.47 -12.48 -21.19
CA SER A 104 -12.10 -13.37 -20.11
C SER A 104 -12.32 -12.62 -18.81
N MET A 105 -13.50 -12.82 -18.21
CA MET A 105 -13.71 -12.50 -16.81
C MET A 105 -12.91 -13.53 -16.00
N ILE A 106 -11.74 -13.14 -15.52
CA ILE A 106 -11.11 -13.81 -14.38
C ILE A 106 -11.43 -12.94 -13.18
N SER A 107 -12.50 -13.32 -12.47
CA SER A 107 -12.79 -12.85 -11.13
C SER A 107 -11.55 -13.08 -10.27
N ARG A 108 -10.85 -12.00 -9.89
CA ARG A 108 -9.78 -12.09 -8.89
C ARG A 108 -10.45 -12.19 -7.52
N PRO A 109 -10.19 -13.23 -6.71
CA PRO A 109 -10.65 -13.23 -5.33
C PRO A 109 -9.91 -12.12 -4.57
N LEU A 110 -10.69 -11.30 -3.85
CA LEU A 110 -10.20 -10.42 -2.81
C LEU A 110 -9.44 -11.30 -1.81
N ARG A 111 -8.12 -11.13 -1.70
CA ARG A 111 -7.31 -11.85 -0.70
C ARG A 111 -7.67 -11.31 0.68
N LEU A 112 -8.68 -11.92 1.30
CA LEU A 112 -8.83 -11.98 2.75
C LEU A 112 -7.62 -12.79 3.27
N TRP A 113 -6.66 -12.12 3.90
CA TRP A 113 -5.57 -12.79 4.59
C TRP A 113 -6.09 -13.36 5.91
N GLY A 114 -6.66 -14.56 5.83
CA GLY A 114 -6.87 -15.46 6.96
C GLY A 114 -5.92 -16.63 6.82
N LYS A 115 -4.77 -16.58 7.48
CA LYS A 115 -3.97 -17.77 7.80
C LYS A 115 -3.67 -17.79 9.29
N GLY A 116 -4.62 -18.34 10.04
CA GLY A 116 -4.33 -18.90 11.35
C GLY A 116 -3.29 -20.01 11.20
N GLN A 117 -2.21 -19.92 11.96
CA GLN A 117 -1.32 -21.04 12.19
C GLN A 117 -1.92 -21.87 13.32
N GLY A 118 -2.58 -22.97 12.93
CA GLY A 118 -2.83 -24.09 13.85
C GLY A 118 -1.50 -24.79 14.12
N VAL A 119 -0.95 -24.59 15.32
CA VAL A 119 0.13 -25.42 15.84
C VAL A 119 -0.48 -26.75 16.27
N GLU A 120 -0.28 -27.76 15.44
CA GLU A 120 -0.64 -29.15 15.68
C GLU A 120 0.24 -29.69 16.83
N LYS A 121 -0.34 -29.80 18.03
CA LYS A 121 0.30 -30.48 19.16
C LYS A 121 0.20 -31.98 18.92
N HIS A 122 1.24 -32.55 18.33
CA HIS A 122 1.40 -34.00 18.26
C HIS A 122 1.53 -34.56 19.68
N THR A 123 0.54 -35.38 20.05
CA THR A 123 0.63 -36.27 21.19
C THR A 123 1.55 -37.45 20.82
N SER A 124 2.53 -37.75 21.67
CA SER A 124 3.19 -39.05 21.68
C SER A 124 3.81 -39.32 23.04
N ARG A 125 3.13 -40.22 23.76
CA ARG A 125 3.54 -41.09 24.88
C ARG A 125 4.19 -40.45 26.11
#